data_AF-A0A7C4GBE1-F1
#
_entry.id   AF-A0A7C4GBE1-F1
#
_cell.length_a   1.000
_cell.length_b   1.000
_cell.length_c   1.000
_cell.angle_alpha   90.00
_cell.angle_beta   90.00
_cell.angle_gamma   90.00
#
_symmetry.space_group_name_H-M   'P 1'
#
loop_
_entity.id
_entity.type
_entity.pdbx_description
1 polymer ?
#
loop_
_entity_poly.entity_id
_entity_poly.type
_entity_poly.pdbx_seq_one_letter_code
_entity_poly.pdbx_strand_id
1 'polypeptide(L)'
;MKDAKEKILIICVDKDNDIGRITRIKTPIVGREKNIEAAVKFAVSSPEDSDVNALFAAIKTYDEIKSSNIDCEIATLSGEAEGGLKSDIKIVNELNEVLSIYQATGAIFVSDGAADELIIPIIQSKIPIVSVKRVIIQQE
;
A
#
# COMPACT_ATOMS: atom_id res chain seq x y z
N MET A 1 7.44 8.85 29.84
CA MET A 1 6.28 8.39 29.05
C MET A 1 6.81 7.30 28.13
N LYS A 2 6.19 6.11 28.11
CA LYS A 2 6.74 4.89 27.50
C LYS A 2 7.28 5.17 26.09
N ASP A 3 8.52 4.76 25.83
CA ASP A 3 9.11 4.70 24.49
C ASP A 3 8.19 3.88 23.58
N ALA A 4 7.28 4.56 22.88
CA ALA A 4 6.50 3.93 21.83
C ALA A 4 7.50 3.60 20.73
N LYS A 5 7.94 2.34 20.65
CA LYS A 5 8.75 1.87 19.54
C LYS A 5 8.05 2.29 18.26
N GLU A 6 8.78 2.96 17.38
CA GLU A 6 8.28 3.41 16.10
C GLU A 6 7.84 2.19 15.28
N LYS A 7 6.54 2.14 14.95
CA LYS A 7 5.92 1.08 14.16
C LYS A 7 5.44 1.65 12.84
N ILE A 8 6.11 1.30 11.75
CA ILE A 8 5.86 1.88 10.43
C ILE A 8 5.04 0.93 9.57
N LEU A 9 3.92 1.42 9.05
CA LEU A 9 3.14 0.71 8.03
C LEU A 9 3.55 1.21 6.64
N ILE A 10 4.06 0.32 5.79
CA ILE A 10 4.26 0.60 4.37
C ILE A 10 2.91 0.35 3.69
N ILE A 11 2.34 1.38 3.07
CA ILE A 11 1.03 1.32 2.41
C ILE A 11 1.22 1.50 0.91
N CYS A 12 0.76 0.53 0.13
CA CYS A 12 0.51 0.68 -1.30
C CYS A 12 -1.00 0.81 -1.51
N VAL A 13 -1.44 1.69 -2.41
CA VAL A 13 -2.87 1.86 -2.74
C VAL A 13 -3.06 1.74 -4.24
N ASP A 14 -3.99 0.88 -4.62
CA ASP A 14 -4.54 0.74 -5.98
C ASP A 14 -6.00 1.20 -5.92
N LYS A 15 -6.28 2.43 -6.37
CA LYS A 15 -7.58 3.07 -6.15
C LYS A 15 -8.70 2.47 -7.00
N ASP A 16 -8.44 1.98 -8.21
CA ASP A 16 -9.43 1.43 -9.14
C ASP A 16 -9.47 -0.11 -9.17
N ASN A 17 -8.78 -0.74 -8.22
CA ASN A 17 -8.89 -2.16 -7.93
C ASN A 17 -8.40 -3.07 -9.06
N ASP A 18 -7.38 -2.63 -9.76
CA ASP A 18 -6.74 -3.40 -10.81
C ASP A 18 -6.07 -4.66 -10.25
N ILE A 19 -5.47 -4.60 -9.06
CA ILE A 19 -4.95 -5.77 -8.35
C ILE A 19 -6.06 -6.80 -8.13
N GLY A 20 -7.22 -6.40 -7.61
CA GLY A 20 -8.32 -7.32 -7.32
C GLY A 20 -8.97 -7.85 -8.59
N ARG A 21 -9.14 -7.02 -9.61
CA ARG A 21 -9.75 -7.38 -10.90
C ARG A 21 -8.88 -8.35 -11.69
N ILE A 22 -7.57 -8.09 -11.76
CA ILE A 22 -6.62 -8.85 -12.58
C ILE A 22 -6.20 -10.11 -11.84
N THR A 23 -5.85 -10.02 -10.56
CA THR A 23 -5.31 -11.15 -9.80
C THR A 23 -6.39 -11.98 -9.09
N ARG A 24 -7.60 -11.46 -8.90
CA ARG A 24 -8.68 -12.06 -8.05
C ARG A 24 -8.29 -12.24 -6.58
N ILE A 25 -7.23 -11.58 -6.12
CA ILE A 25 -6.84 -11.54 -4.72
C ILE A 25 -7.69 -10.49 -4.01
N LYS A 26 -8.14 -10.81 -2.79
CA LYS A 26 -8.89 -9.87 -1.96
C LYS A 26 -7.96 -8.96 -1.19
N THR A 27 -8.31 -7.68 -1.15
CA THR A 27 -7.69 -6.66 -0.30
C THR A 27 -8.44 -6.52 1.04
N PRO A 28 -7.78 -6.05 2.12
CA PRO A 28 -6.37 -5.65 2.16
C PRO A 28 -5.41 -6.84 2.16
N ILE A 29 -4.25 -6.67 1.53
CA ILE A 29 -3.18 -7.69 1.50
C ILE A 29 -2.13 -7.32 2.52
N VAL A 30 -2.13 -8.00 3.67
CA VAL A 30 -1.20 -7.74 4.77
C VAL A 30 -0.07 -8.77 4.79
N GLY A 31 1.16 -8.28 4.93
CA GLY A 31 2.36 -9.10 5.08
C GLY A 31 3.15 -9.22 3.79
N ARG A 32 4.48 -9.25 3.94
CA ARG A 32 5.45 -9.23 2.84
C ARG A 32 5.21 -10.34 1.80
N GLU A 33 5.12 -11.59 2.22
CA GLU A 33 5.01 -12.73 1.30
C GLU A 33 3.71 -12.70 0.48
N LYS A 34 2.59 -12.28 1.09
CA LYS A 34 1.32 -12.15 0.37
C LYS A 34 1.37 -11.02 -0.68
N ASN A 35 2.07 -9.94 -0.37
CA ASN A 35 2.28 -8.85 -1.32
C ASN A 35 3.18 -9.29 -2.48
N ILE A 36 4.20 -10.12 -2.24
CA ILE A 36 5.02 -10.71 -3.30
C ILE A 36 4.18 -11.62 -4.21
N GLU A 37 3.37 -12.52 -3.62
CA GLU A 37 2.50 -13.41 -4.40
C GLU A 37 1.55 -12.59 -5.30
N ALA A 38 0.94 -11.54 -4.74
CA ALA A 38 0.04 -10.67 -5.49
C ALA A 38 0.76 -9.90 -6.60
N ALA A 39 1.93 -9.30 -6.30
CA ALA A 39 2.74 -8.57 -7.27
C ALA A 39 3.19 -9.45 -8.43
N VAL A 40 3.68 -10.67 -8.15
CA VAL A 40 4.08 -11.63 -9.19
C VAL A 40 2.90 -12.02 -10.06
N LYS A 41 1.74 -12.32 -9.45
CA LYS A 41 0.54 -12.68 -10.21
C LYS A 41 0.03 -11.54 -11.07
N PHE A 42 0.09 -10.30 -10.57
CA PHE A 42 -0.26 -9.10 -11.31
C PHE A 42 0.70 -8.92 -12.49
N ALA A 43 2.01 -8.92 -12.25
CA ALA A 43 3.04 -8.77 -13.28
C ALA A 43 2.91 -9.79 -14.42
N VAL A 44 2.62 -11.06 -14.11
CA VAL A 44 2.41 -12.11 -15.12
C VAL A 44 1.17 -11.84 -15.97
N SER A 45 0.14 -11.22 -15.39
CA SER A 45 -1.15 -11.00 -16.05
C SER A 45 -1.20 -9.67 -16.82
N SER A 46 -0.56 -8.62 -16.29
CA SER A 46 -0.55 -7.26 -16.83
C SER A 46 0.83 -6.62 -16.60
N PRO A 47 1.86 -6.98 -17.39
CA PRO A 47 3.24 -6.55 -17.15
C PRO A 47 3.52 -5.07 -17.43
N GLU A 48 2.65 -4.40 -18.19
CA GLU A 48 2.78 -2.97 -18.54
C GLU A 48 2.12 -2.04 -17.51
N ASP A 49 1.45 -2.62 -16.52
CA ASP A 49 0.70 -1.90 -15.50
C ASP A 49 1.65 -1.25 -14.48
N SER A 50 1.40 0.02 -14.15
CA SER A 50 2.24 0.78 -13.25
C SER A 50 2.06 0.37 -11.78
N ASP A 51 0.90 -0.17 -11.42
CA ASP A 51 0.61 -0.69 -10.07
C ASP A 51 1.56 -1.83 -9.68
N VAL A 52 2.00 -2.63 -10.66
CA VAL A 52 3.00 -3.68 -10.45
C VAL A 52 4.28 -3.09 -9.87
N ASN A 53 4.71 -1.94 -10.39
CA ASN A 53 5.92 -1.26 -9.93
C ASN A 53 5.71 -0.64 -8.54
N ALA A 54 4.52 -0.12 -8.25
CA ALA A 54 4.16 0.38 -6.92
C ALA A 54 4.27 -0.74 -5.86
N LEU A 55 3.73 -1.93 -6.14
CA LEU A 55 3.80 -3.10 -5.26
C LEU A 55 5.25 -3.53 -4.98
N PHE A 56 6.06 -3.69 -6.03
CA PHE A 56 7.47 -4.06 -5.85
C PHE A 56 8.26 -2.96 -5.12
N ALA A 57 7.96 -1.69 -5.35
CA ALA A 57 8.56 -0.60 -4.60
C ALA A 57 8.16 -0.62 -3.12
N ALA A 58 6.91 -0.99 -2.80
CA ALA A 58 6.45 -1.15 -1.42
C ALA A 58 7.18 -2.31 -0.73
N ILE A 59 7.32 -3.46 -1.40
CA ILE A 59 8.07 -4.63 -0.89
C ILE A 59 9.53 -4.25 -0.63
N LYS A 60 10.19 -3.58 -1.58
CA LYS A 60 11.57 -3.09 -1.41
C LYS A 60 11.69 -2.13 -0.22
N THR A 61 10.72 -1.22 -0.07
CA THR A 61 10.70 -0.26 1.05
C THR A 61 10.53 -0.97 2.38
N TYR A 62 9.66 -1.98 2.46
CA TYR A 62 9.55 -2.83 3.64
C TYR A 62 10.89 -3.47 4.00
N ASP A 63 11.57 -4.07 3.03
CA ASP A 63 12.87 -4.75 3.25
C ASP A 63 13.95 -3.78 3.74
N GLU A 64 14.01 -2.57 3.17
CA GLU A 64 14.93 -1.50 3.59
C GLU A 64 14.69 -1.09 5.05
N ILE A 65 13.43 -0.84 5.44
CA ILE A 65 13.06 -0.46 6.81
C ILE A 65 13.31 -1.61 7.78
N LYS A 66 12.96 -2.84 7.39
CA LYS A 66 13.18 -4.03 8.22
C LYS A 66 14.66 -4.27 8.49
N SER A 67 15.51 -4.06 7.48
CA SER A 67 16.97 -4.18 7.61
C SER A 67 17.58 -3.14 8.56
N SER A 68 16.91 -2.00 8.74
CA SER A 68 17.28 -0.94 9.68
C SER A 68 16.79 -1.23 11.11
N ASN A 69 16.26 -2.43 11.38
CA ASN A 69 15.77 -2.88 12.68
C ASN A 69 14.62 -2.03 13.26
N ILE A 70 13.87 -1.35 12.38
CA ILE A 70 12.62 -0.67 12.70
C ILE A 70 11.48 -1.69 12.63
N ASP A 71 10.54 -1.63 13.57
CA ASP A 71 9.34 -2.46 13.52
C ASP A 71 8.45 -1.95 12.37
N CYS A 72 8.21 -2.78 11.38
CA CYS A 72 7.37 -2.43 10.25
C CYS A 72 6.52 -3.60 9.76
N GLU A 73 5.40 -3.24 9.12
CA GLU A 73 4.52 -4.13 8.37
C GLU A 73 4.21 -3.50 7.00
N ILE A 74 3.83 -4.32 6.01
CA ILE A 74 3.38 -3.87 4.70
C ILE A 74 1.92 -4.27 4.47
N ALA A 75 1.14 -3.35 3.89
CA ALA A 75 -0.20 -3.60 3.42
C ALA A 75 -0.47 -2.96 2.05
N THR A 76 -1.14 -3.70 1.18
CA THR A 76 -1.76 -3.15 -0.03
C THR A 76 -3.25 -3.01 0.20
N LEU A 77 -3.76 -1.81 -0.03
CA LEU A 77 -5.18 -1.47 0.04
C LEU A 77 -5.70 -1.25 -1.38
N SER A 78 -6.99 -1.47 -1.56
CA SER A 78 -7.62 -1.18 -2.84
C SER A 78 -9.00 -0.56 -2.72
N GLY A 79 -9.31 0.31 -3.66
CA GLY A 79 -10.62 0.91 -3.83
C GLY A 79 -11.59 0.03 -4.62
N GLU A 80 -12.46 0.67 -5.38
CA GLU A 80 -13.48 0.01 -6.20
C GLU A 80 -13.31 0.45 -7.66
N ALA A 81 -13.65 -0.42 -8.60
CA ALA A 81 -13.47 -0.15 -10.04
C ALA A 81 -14.23 1.09 -10.54
N GLU A 82 -15.34 1.43 -9.88
CA GLU A 82 -16.15 2.61 -10.17
C GLU A 82 -15.50 3.92 -9.66
N GLY A 83 -14.47 3.79 -8.81
CA GLY A 83 -13.79 4.90 -8.17
C GLY A 83 -14.69 5.72 -7.23
N GLY A 84 -14.32 6.99 -7.07
CA GLY A 84 -15.08 7.98 -6.31
C GLY A 84 -15.25 7.64 -4.82
N LEU A 85 -16.36 8.10 -4.24
CA LEU A 85 -16.61 8.01 -2.80
C LEU A 85 -16.63 6.57 -2.27
N LYS A 86 -17.15 5.60 -3.05
CA LYS A 86 -17.19 4.19 -2.63
C LYS A 86 -15.78 3.62 -2.47
N SER A 87 -14.92 3.90 -3.43
CA SER A 87 -13.50 3.55 -3.38
C SER A 87 -12.83 4.13 -2.12
N ASP A 88 -13.01 5.43 -1.89
CA ASP A 88 -12.42 6.11 -0.74
C ASP A 88 -12.89 5.48 0.60
N ILE A 89 -14.20 5.18 0.72
CA ILE A 89 -14.76 4.51 1.91
C ILE A 89 -14.18 3.10 2.09
N LYS A 90 -14.05 2.33 1.00
CA LYS A 90 -13.47 0.98 1.06
C LYS A 90 -12.03 1.04 1.57
N ILE A 91 -11.20 1.92 1.00
CA ILE A 91 -9.80 2.08 1.42
C ILE A 91 -9.70 2.43 2.91
N VAL A 92 -10.58 3.29 3.42
CA VAL A 92 -10.63 3.61 4.87
C VAL A 92 -10.96 2.38 5.70
N ASN A 93 -11.92 1.57 5.28
CA ASN A 93 -12.32 0.36 6.01
C ASN A 93 -11.19 -0.67 6.01
N GLU A 94 -10.54 -0.88 4.86
CA GLU A 94 -9.38 -1.76 4.75
C GLU A 94 -8.23 -1.28 5.63
N LEU A 95 -7.93 0.03 5.63
CA LEU A 95 -6.91 0.60 6.53
C LEU A 95 -7.25 0.35 8.01
N ASN A 96 -8.52 0.52 8.41
CA ASN A 96 -8.92 0.23 9.79
C ASN A 96 -8.72 -1.25 10.15
N GLU A 97 -9.00 -2.17 9.21
CA GLU A 97 -8.75 -3.60 9.39
C GLU A 97 -7.25 -3.86 9.59
N VAL A 98 -6.40 -3.29 8.74
CA VAL A 98 -4.93 -3.40 8.87
C VAL A 98 -4.45 -2.85 10.21
N LEU A 99 -4.92 -1.67 10.62
CA LEU A 99 -4.52 -1.05 11.89
C LEU A 99 -5.02 -1.82 13.13
N SER A 100 -6.09 -2.61 12.99
CA SER A 100 -6.55 -3.51 14.05
C SER A 100 -5.62 -4.70 14.27
N ILE A 101 -4.95 -5.17 13.21
CA ILE A 101 -3.97 -6.26 13.23
C ILE A 101 -2.58 -5.71 13.63
N TYR A 102 -2.19 -4.58 13.05
CA TYR A 102 -0.90 -3.95 13.25
C TYR A 102 -1.08 -2.48 13.67
N GLN A 103 -0.98 -2.24 14.98
CA GLN A 103 -1.06 -0.90 15.57
C GLN A 103 0.16 -0.05 15.21
N ALA A 104 0.19 0.48 13.99
CA ALA A 104 1.24 1.36 13.50
C ALA A 104 1.11 2.76 14.08
N THR A 105 2.25 3.43 14.24
CA THR A 105 2.35 4.82 14.74
C THR A 105 2.65 5.81 13.62
N GLY A 106 3.07 5.33 12.45
CA GLY A 106 3.29 6.13 11.25
C GLY A 106 3.21 5.27 9.99
N ALA A 107 3.05 5.92 8.83
CA ALA A 107 2.96 5.23 7.56
C ALA A 107 3.90 5.82 6.50
N ILE A 108 4.48 4.96 5.67
CA ILE A 108 5.14 5.33 4.42
C ILE A 108 4.18 4.98 3.30
N PHE A 109 3.73 5.98 2.56
CA PHE A 109 2.83 5.81 1.43
C PHE A 109 3.63 5.59 0.15
N VAL A 110 3.32 4.54 -0.60
CA VAL A 110 3.97 4.21 -1.87
C VAL A 110 2.93 4.29 -2.98
N SER A 111 3.25 5.05 -4.03
CA SER A 111 2.38 5.27 -5.18
C SER A 111 3.21 5.42 -6.44
N ASP A 112 2.67 5.04 -7.58
CA ASP A 112 3.18 5.26 -8.94
C ASP A 112 2.60 6.51 -9.61
N GLY A 113 1.54 7.12 -9.05
CA GLY A 113 0.77 8.16 -9.73
C GLY A 113 0.13 9.23 -8.84
N ALA A 114 -0.21 10.35 -9.48
CA ALA A 114 -0.92 11.45 -8.82
C ALA A 114 -2.38 11.10 -8.47
N ALA A 115 -2.98 10.12 -9.17
CA ALA A 115 -4.35 9.69 -8.93
C ALA A 115 -4.51 9.03 -7.55
N ASP A 116 -3.61 8.12 -7.19
CA ASP A 116 -3.64 7.41 -5.91
C ASP A 116 -3.25 8.33 -4.75
N GLU A 117 -2.36 9.29 -4.99
CA GLU A 117 -1.99 10.30 -4.00
C GLU A 117 -3.17 11.17 -3.53
N LEU A 118 -4.28 11.22 -4.28
CA LEU A 118 -5.50 11.90 -3.82
C LEU A 118 -6.09 11.27 -2.54
N ILE A 119 -5.72 10.02 -2.21
CA ILE A 119 -6.17 9.34 -0.97
C ILE A 119 -5.38 9.76 0.27
N ILE A 120 -4.23 10.42 0.10
CA ILE A 120 -3.32 10.79 1.20
C ILE A 120 -4.03 11.50 2.35
N PRO A 121 -4.87 12.54 2.12
CA PRO A 121 -5.57 13.22 3.22
C PRO A 121 -6.49 12.30 4.02
N ILE A 122 -7.08 11.31 3.36
CA ILE A 122 -7.99 10.34 3.97
C ILE A 122 -7.21 9.35 4.84
N ILE A 123 -6.08 8.84 4.36
CA ILE A 123 -5.18 8.00 5.16
C ILE A 123 -4.60 8.78 6.35
N GLN A 124 -4.16 10.02 6.11
CA GLN A 124 -3.63 10.90 7.16
C GLN A 124 -4.62 11.16 8.30
N SER A 125 -5.93 11.09 8.03
CA SER A 125 -6.96 11.20 9.08
C SER A 125 -6.97 10.03 10.06
N LYS A 126 -6.32 8.90 9.72
CA LYS A 126 -6.25 7.68 10.54
C LYS A 126 -4.88 7.42 11.13
N ILE A 127 -3.82 7.69 10.37
CA ILE A 127 -2.43 7.46 10.76
C ILE A 127 -1.53 8.54 10.14
N PRO A 128 -0.56 9.12 10.87
CA PRO A 128 0.33 10.11 10.26
C PRO A 128 1.18 9.47 9.16
N ILE A 129 1.21 10.12 7.99
CA ILE A 129 2.11 9.74 6.91
C ILE A 129 3.45 10.44 7.17
N VAL A 130 4.48 9.63 7.45
CA VAL A 130 5.85 10.12 7.72
C VAL A 130 6.64 10.35 6.45
N SER A 131 6.28 9.66 5.35
CA SER A 131 6.95 9.79 4.06
C SER A 131 6.04 9.34 2.91
N VAL A 132 6.24 9.92 1.74
CA VAL A 132 5.61 9.53 0.48
C VAL A 132 6.72 9.13 -0.49
N LYS A 133 6.65 7.91 -1.03
CA LYS A 133 7.59 7.38 -2.01
C LYS A 133 6.87 7.24 -3.34
N ARG A 134 7.14 8.17 -4.25
CA ARG A 134 6.65 8.12 -5.63
C ARG A 134 7.56 7.24 -6.49
N VAL A 135 6.96 6.30 -7.21
CA VAL A 135 7.63 5.44 -8.19
C VAL A 135 7.48 6.09 -9.56
N ILE A 136 8.58 6.24 -10.28
CA ILE A 136 8.59 6.78 -11.64
C ILE A 136 9.11 5.69 -12.56
N ILE A 137 8.29 5.32 -13.55
CA ILE A 137 8.64 4.31 -14.54
C ILE A 137 9.41 5.01 -15.67
N GLN A 138 10.61 4.52 -15.95
CA GLN A 138 11.45 5.02 -17.03
C GLN A 138 11.29 4.10 -18.24
N GLN A 139 11.08 4.70 -19.40
CA GLN A 139 11.00 4.03 -20.70
C GLN A 139 12.05 4.68 -21.62
N GLU A 140 12.82 3.85 -22.33
CA GLU A 140 13.81 4.29 -23.33
C GLU A 140 13.20 4.44 -24.72
#